data_AF-A0A1Y4EQK2-F1
#
_entry.id   AF-A0A1Y4EQK2-F1
#
_cell.length_a   1.000
_cell.length_b   1.000
_cell.length_c   1.000
_cell.angle_alpha   90.00
_cell.angle_beta   90.00
_cell.angle_gamma   90.00
#
_symmetry.space_group_name_H-M   'P 1'
#
loop_
_entity.id
_entity.type
_entity.pdbx_description
1 polymer ?
#
loop_
_entity_poly.entity_id
_entity_poly.type
_entity_poly.pdbx_seq_one_letter_code
_entity_poly.pdbx_strand_id
1 'polypeptide(L)'
;YDPNTGLFKGETSGLDHRSKTYPDWMDEGYFSDIMESKASGTNIEYAVAFKVLEQASEILGKDPAETEKWANRFEDLKQAINENFWVEDGGYYASWQYPEYMGNVLAEKTDVIATGYAIYYDIATPEMAERLMENYPLVKYGANTVYPQKRGKQFGAIYHNRGVWPGWEATLMEGAMKAGNHELADEIMKSIMSAAARNL
;
A
#
# COMPACT_ATOMS: atom_id res chain seq x y z
N TYR A 1 16.17 -5.56 4.37
CA TYR A 1 16.56 -4.83 3.14
C TYR A 1 17.18 -5.83 2.19
N ASP A 2 16.74 -5.82 0.95
CA ASP A 2 17.25 -6.63 -0.16
C ASP A 2 18.01 -5.71 -1.13
N PRO A 3 19.35 -5.85 -1.23
CA PRO A 3 20.15 -5.01 -2.12
C PRO A 3 19.88 -5.24 -3.61
N ASN A 4 19.28 -6.38 -4.00
CA ASN A 4 19.02 -6.69 -5.40
C ASN A 4 17.82 -5.92 -5.96
N THR A 5 16.85 -5.60 -5.09
CA THR A 5 15.62 -4.88 -5.46
C THR A 5 15.53 -3.48 -4.86
N GLY A 6 16.38 -3.14 -3.88
CA GLY A 6 16.27 -1.90 -3.11
C GLY A 6 15.11 -1.89 -2.10
N LEU A 7 14.41 -3.02 -1.94
CA LEU A 7 13.21 -3.12 -1.11
C LEU A 7 13.50 -3.68 0.29
N PHE A 8 12.66 -3.32 1.25
CA PHE A 8 12.57 -3.95 2.55
C PHE A 8 11.70 -5.21 2.48
N LYS A 9 12.19 -6.28 3.09
CA LYS A 9 11.46 -7.54 3.25
C LYS A 9 10.56 -7.47 4.49
N GLY A 10 9.48 -8.22 4.49
CA GLY A 10 8.52 -8.28 5.58
C GLY A 10 7.08 -8.37 5.08
N GLU A 11 6.16 -8.49 6.04
CA GLU A 11 4.73 -8.61 5.75
C GLU A 11 4.08 -7.28 5.37
N THR A 12 2.86 -7.35 4.85
CA THR A 12 1.98 -6.19 4.60
C THR A 12 1.65 -5.44 5.89
N SER A 13 2.04 -4.16 5.98
CA SER A 13 1.65 -3.27 7.07
C SER A 13 0.16 -2.90 7.01
N GLY A 14 -0.46 -2.69 8.17
CA GLY A 14 -1.91 -2.49 8.32
C GLY A 14 -2.77 -3.74 8.05
N LEU A 15 -2.22 -4.77 7.37
CA LEU A 15 -2.91 -6.02 7.02
C LEU A 15 -2.34 -7.24 7.77
N ASP A 16 -1.96 -7.04 9.03
CA ASP A 16 -1.23 -7.97 9.92
C ASP A 16 -1.93 -9.32 10.16
N HIS A 17 -3.23 -9.44 9.89
CA HIS A 17 -3.89 -10.74 9.77
C HIS A 17 -3.52 -11.46 8.46
N ARG A 18 -2.27 -11.92 8.36
CA ARG A 18 -1.69 -12.64 7.21
C ARG A 18 -2.56 -13.78 6.66
N SER A 19 -3.28 -14.51 7.51
CA SER A 19 -4.24 -15.55 7.09
C SER A 19 -5.35 -15.03 6.16
N LYS A 20 -5.59 -13.72 6.12
CA LYS A 20 -6.61 -13.05 5.30
C LYS A 20 -6.03 -12.41 4.03
N THR A 21 -4.70 -12.31 3.92
CA THR A 21 -4.02 -11.57 2.84
C THR A 21 -3.12 -12.49 2.01
N TYR A 22 -2.34 -13.35 2.65
CA TYR A 22 -1.40 -14.28 2.02
C TYR A 22 -2.05 -15.64 1.67
N PRO A 23 -1.50 -16.42 0.73
CA PRO A 23 -1.91 -17.80 0.47
C PRO A 23 -1.89 -18.66 1.74
N ASP A 24 -2.81 -19.62 1.84
CA ASP A 24 -2.95 -20.45 3.07
C ASP A 24 -1.63 -21.19 3.38
N TRP A 25 -0.90 -21.64 2.35
CA TRP A 25 0.36 -22.35 2.52
C TRP A 25 1.49 -21.47 3.09
N MET A 26 1.50 -20.15 2.86
CA MET A 26 2.50 -19.26 3.46
C MET A 26 2.23 -19.02 4.95
N ASP A 27 0.96 -19.03 5.36
CA ASP A 27 0.55 -18.84 6.75
C ASP A 27 0.70 -20.14 7.57
N GLU A 28 0.36 -21.29 6.98
CA GLU A 28 0.27 -22.60 7.65
C GLU A 28 1.57 -23.42 7.64
N GLY A 29 2.72 -22.78 7.85
CA GLY A 29 3.99 -23.51 8.08
C GLY A 29 5.22 -22.90 7.42
N TYR A 30 5.05 -21.89 6.56
CA TYR A 30 6.13 -21.23 5.83
C TYR A 30 6.16 -19.73 6.11
N PHE A 31 6.08 -19.36 7.39
CA PHE A 31 6.12 -17.95 7.81
C PHE A 31 7.41 -17.23 7.37
N SER A 32 8.50 -17.99 7.20
CA SER A 32 9.74 -17.53 6.55
C SER A 32 9.49 -16.88 5.20
N ASP A 33 8.51 -17.35 4.45
CA ASP A 33 8.25 -16.90 3.09
C ASP A 33 7.53 -15.55 3.13
N ILE A 34 6.73 -15.29 4.17
CA ILE A 34 6.17 -13.96 4.43
C ILE A 34 7.29 -13.00 4.85
N MET A 35 8.21 -13.44 5.71
CA MET A 35 9.36 -12.64 6.12
C MET A 35 10.30 -12.30 4.95
N GLU A 36 10.43 -13.20 3.98
CA GLU A 36 11.24 -13.02 2.77
C GLU A 36 10.50 -12.27 1.65
N SER A 37 9.17 -12.19 1.72
CA SER A 37 8.35 -11.38 0.81
C SER A 37 8.61 -9.89 1.01
N LYS A 38 8.17 -9.07 0.05
CA LYS A 38 8.24 -7.61 0.15
C LYS A 38 6.86 -7.05 -0.09
N ALA A 39 6.30 -6.29 0.85
CA ALA A 39 5.01 -5.64 0.69
C ALA A 39 5.15 -4.19 0.23
N SER A 40 4.28 -3.74 -0.67
CA SER A 40 4.30 -2.36 -1.18
C SER A 40 3.98 -1.37 -0.07
N GLY A 41 2.92 -1.61 0.72
CA GLY A 41 2.56 -0.77 1.87
C GLY A 41 3.70 -0.57 2.87
N THR A 42 4.42 -1.65 3.21
CA THR A 42 5.58 -1.60 4.12
C THR A 42 6.73 -0.79 3.54
N ASN A 43 7.00 -0.92 2.25
CA ASN A 43 8.05 -0.15 1.58
C ASN A 43 7.65 1.33 1.45
N ILE A 44 6.39 1.62 1.17
CA ILE A 44 5.86 3.00 1.16
C ILE A 44 6.01 3.62 2.56
N GLU A 45 5.69 2.90 3.63
CA GLU A 45 5.89 3.39 5.00
C GLU A 45 7.36 3.69 5.31
N TYR A 46 8.30 2.85 4.86
CA TYR A 46 9.72 3.15 4.98
C TYR A 46 10.12 4.41 4.19
N ALA A 47 9.58 4.60 2.98
CA ALA A 47 9.84 5.81 2.19
C ALA A 47 9.31 7.05 2.93
N VAL A 48 8.06 7.00 3.40
CA VAL A 48 7.46 8.08 4.21
C VAL A 48 8.29 8.35 5.47
N ALA A 49 8.80 7.32 6.14
CA ALA A 49 9.69 7.50 7.28
C ALA A 49 10.98 8.25 6.90
N PHE A 50 11.57 7.97 5.73
CA PHE A 50 12.72 8.76 5.24
C PHE A 50 12.34 10.20 4.93
N LYS A 51 11.15 10.44 4.35
CA LYS A 51 10.65 11.80 4.12
C LYS A 51 10.45 12.58 5.41
N VAL A 52 9.94 11.92 6.45
CA VAL A 52 9.81 12.50 7.80
C VAL A 52 11.19 12.79 8.41
N LEU A 53 12.17 11.92 8.22
CA LEU A 53 13.54 12.14 8.71
C LEU A 53 14.24 13.30 8.00
N GLU A 54 14.04 13.45 6.68
CA GLU A 54 14.48 14.62 5.91
C GLU A 54 13.90 15.90 6.53
N GLN A 55 12.57 16.01 6.66
CA GLN A 55 11.91 17.18 7.24
C GLN A 55 12.33 17.46 8.69
N ALA A 56 12.44 16.41 9.51
CA ALA A 56 12.89 16.54 10.89
C ALA A 56 14.33 17.05 10.97
N SER A 57 15.21 16.60 10.08
CA SER A 57 16.60 17.05 10.04
C SER A 57 16.70 18.54 9.68
N GLU A 58 15.87 19.03 8.77
CA GLU A 58 15.77 20.46 8.41
C GLU A 58 15.28 21.29 9.60
N ILE A 59 14.16 20.88 10.21
CA ILE A 59 13.54 21.58 11.36
C ILE A 59 14.52 21.68 12.54
N LEU A 60 15.29 20.62 12.78
CA LEU A 60 16.25 20.54 13.88
C LEU A 60 17.59 21.21 13.56
N GLY A 61 17.79 21.71 12.33
CA GLY A 61 19.05 22.32 11.91
C GLY A 61 20.23 21.35 11.92
N LYS A 62 20.01 20.10 11.47
CA LYS A 62 21.07 19.10 11.32
C LYS A 62 22.03 19.47 10.20
N ASP A 63 23.12 18.72 10.10
CA ASP A 63 24.07 18.87 9.01
C ASP A 63 23.35 18.69 7.65
N PRO A 64 23.57 19.55 6.64
CA PRO A 64 22.94 19.40 5.33
C PRO A 64 23.13 18.03 4.69
N ALA A 65 24.26 17.36 4.94
CA ALA A 65 24.51 16.00 4.46
C ALA A 65 23.59 14.96 5.10
N GLU A 66 23.08 15.21 6.31
CA GLU A 66 22.06 14.35 6.94
C GLU A 66 20.70 14.51 6.25
N THR A 67 20.29 15.75 5.95
CA THR A 67 19.07 16.01 5.17
C THR A 67 19.14 15.36 3.79
N GLU A 68 20.25 15.59 3.07
CA GLU A 68 20.48 15.03 1.73
C GLU A 68 20.46 13.50 1.74
N LYS A 69 21.04 12.87 2.77
CA LYS A 69 21.00 11.41 2.93
C LYS A 69 19.57 10.89 3.02
N TRP A 70 18.69 11.55 3.76
CA TRP A 70 17.30 11.10 3.91
C TRP A 70 16.48 11.35 2.66
N ALA A 71 16.69 12.49 1.99
CA ALA A 71 16.08 12.79 0.69
C ALA A 71 16.47 11.74 -0.37
N ASN A 72 17.76 11.39 -0.48
CA ASN A 72 18.22 10.36 -1.41
C ASN A 72 17.60 8.99 -1.12
N ARG A 73 17.49 8.61 0.16
CA ARG A 73 16.84 7.34 0.54
C ARG A 73 15.36 7.30 0.21
N PHE A 74 14.66 8.43 0.29
CA PHE A 74 13.27 8.53 -0.14
C PHE A 74 13.16 8.31 -1.65
N GLU A 75 13.97 9.01 -2.46
CA GLU A 75 13.94 8.88 -3.91
C GLU A 75 14.37 7.48 -4.39
N ASP A 76 15.44 6.92 -3.83
CA ASP A 76 15.90 5.55 -4.15
C ASP A 76 14.81 4.52 -3.89
N LEU A 77 14.12 4.61 -2.74
CA LEU A 77 13.07 3.66 -2.38
C LEU A 77 11.79 3.89 -3.18
N LYS A 78 11.44 5.15 -3.48
CA LYS A 78 10.33 5.49 -4.38
C LYS A 78 10.54 4.86 -5.76
N GLN A 79 11.74 4.99 -6.33
CA GLN A 79 12.09 4.35 -7.59
C GLN A 79 11.95 2.82 -7.50
N ALA A 80 12.53 2.21 -6.47
CA ALA A 80 12.44 0.77 -6.25
C ALA A 80 10.98 0.28 -6.11
N ILE A 81 10.11 1.03 -5.43
CA ILE A 81 8.68 0.72 -5.30
C ILE A 81 8.02 0.71 -6.67
N ASN A 82 8.22 1.76 -7.47
CA ASN A 82 7.56 1.91 -8.77
C ASN A 82 8.05 0.85 -9.76
N GLU A 83 9.34 0.51 -9.75
CA GLU A 83 9.91 -0.52 -10.62
C GLU A 83 9.44 -1.93 -10.27
N ASN A 84 9.22 -2.23 -8.98
CA ASN A 84 8.96 -3.59 -8.54
C ASN A 84 7.48 -3.90 -8.32
N PHE A 85 6.64 -2.93 -7.94
CA PHE A 85 5.25 -3.18 -7.55
C PHE A 85 4.20 -2.71 -8.57
N TRP A 86 4.58 -1.87 -9.54
CA TRP A 86 3.65 -1.41 -10.56
C TRP A 86 3.25 -2.51 -11.53
N VAL A 87 1.95 -2.74 -11.68
CA VAL A 87 1.37 -3.67 -12.64
C VAL A 87 0.81 -2.87 -13.81
N GLU A 88 1.63 -2.71 -14.85
CA GLU A 88 1.33 -1.87 -16.02
C GLU A 88 0.02 -2.25 -16.71
N ASP A 89 -0.26 -3.53 -16.95
CA ASP A 89 -1.48 -3.95 -17.65
C ASP A 89 -2.76 -3.69 -16.84
N GLY A 90 -2.65 -3.65 -15.51
CA GLY A 90 -3.77 -3.44 -14.59
C GLY A 90 -3.92 -2.02 -14.06
N GLY A 91 -2.88 -1.19 -14.18
CA GLY A 91 -2.88 0.17 -13.65
C GLY A 91 -2.95 0.24 -12.13
N TYR A 92 -2.30 -0.69 -11.42
CA TYR A 92 -2.34 -0.76 -9.96
C TYR A 92 -0.99 -1.13 -9.32
N TYR A 93 -0.83 -0.91 -8.01
CA TYR A 93 0.25 -1.49 -7.21
C TYR A 93 -0.12 -2.83 -6.64
N ALA A 94 0.70 -3.84 -6.95
CA ALA A 94 0.64 -5.11 -6.26
C ALA A 94 0.89 -4.90 -4.77
N SER A 95 0.10 -5.56 -3.93
CA SER A 95 0.15 -5.46 -2.47
C SER A 95 1.47 -6.02 -1.92
N TRP A 96 2.02 -7.03 -2.59
CA TRP A 96 3.31 -7.62 -2.24
C TRP A 96 3.91 -8.45 -3.38
N GLN A 97 5.20 -8.76 -3.23
CA GLN A 97 6.04 -9.56 -4.12
C GLN A 97 6.52 -10.81 -3.38
N TYR A 98 6.43 -11.97 -4.03
CA TYR A 98 6.92 -13.25 -3.51
C TYR A 98 8.43 -13.23 -3.26
N PRO A 99 8.96 -14.13 -2.41
CA PRO A 99 10.39 -14.24 -2.17
C PRO A 99 11.23 -14.39 -3.44
N GLU A 100 12.49 -13.97 -3.36
CA GLU A 100 13.44 -14.01 -4.49
C GLU A 100 13.64 -15.44 -5.03
N TYR A 101 13.74 -16.44 -4.16
CA TYR A 101 13.87 -17.84 -4.59
C TYR A 101 12.61 -18.40 -5.28
N MET A 102 11.49 -17.68 -5.20
CA MET A 102 10.25 -17.94 -5.95
C MET A 102 10.13 -17.06 -7.22
N GLY A 103 11.18 -16.31 -7.55
CA GLY A 103 11.26 -15.50 -8.76
C GLY A 103 10.74 -14.07 -8.63
N ASN A 104 10.55 -13.54 -7.41
CA ASN A 104 10.05 -12.17 -7.20
C ASN A 104 8.73 -11.88 -7.94
N VAL A 105 7.86 -12.89 -8.08
CA VAL A 105 6.57 -12.74 -8.76
C VAL A 105 5.69 -11.77 -7.98
N LEU A 106 4.92 -10.93 -8.66
CA LEU A 106 3.94 -10.06 -8.01
C LEU A 106 2.68 -10.84 -7.63
N ALA A 107 2.15 -10.57 -6.44
CA ALA A 107 0.83 -11.04 -6.10
C ALA A 107 -0.22 -10.32 -6.96
N GLU A 108 -1.15 -11.08 -7.55
CA GLU A 108 -2.36 -10.55 -8.20
C GLU A 108 -3.34 -10.04 -7.13
N LYS A 109 -2.95 -8.97 -6.42
CA LYS A 109 -3.70 -8.36 -5.34
C LYS A 109 -3.24 -6.92 -5.17
N THR A 110 -4.17 -6.00 -4.94
CA THR A 110 -3.91 -4.62 -4.51
C THR A 110 -4.54 -4.39 -3.13
N ASP A 111 -4.07 -3.35 -2.44
CA ASP A 111 -4.63 -2.91 -1.17
C ASP A 111 -4.77 -1.38 -1.09
N VAL A 112 -5.77 -0.95 -0.31
CA VAL A 112 -6.25 0.44 -0.34
C VAL A 112 -5.28 1.39 0.36
N ILE A 113 -4.57 0.89 1.38
CA ILE A 113 -3.64 1.68 2.17
C ILE A 113 -2.41 2.01 1.33
N ALA A 114 -1.78 1.00 0.72
CA ALA A 114 -0.64 1.21 -0.15
C ALA A 114 -1.00 2.12 -1.33
N THR A 115 -2.17 1.93 -1.93
CA THR A 115 -2.66 2.77 -3.04
C THR A 115 -2.82 4.23 -2.61
N GLY A 116 -3.54 4.48 -1.51
CA GLY A 116 -3.79 5.83 -1.02
C GLY A 116 -2.51 6.56 -0.63
N TYR A 117 -1.60 5.90 0.08
CA TYR A 117 -0.31 6.49 0.44
C TYR A 117 0.64 6.66 -0.74
N ALA A 118 0.60 5.77 -1.73
CA ALA A 118 1.39 5.96 -2.95
C ALA A 118 1.04 7.26 -3.66
N ILE A 119 -0.25 7.61 -3.71
CA ILE A 119 -0.74 8.86 -4.27
C ILE A 119 -0.41 10.03 -3.33
N TYR A 120 -0.79 9.92 -2.05
CA TYR A 120 -0.70 11.02 -1.09
C TYR A 120 0.75 11.48 -0.84
N TYR A 121 1.73 10.59 -0.91
CA TYR A 121 3.15 10.91 -0.68
C TYR A 121 3.97 11.05 -1.98
N ASP A 122 3.30 11.17 -3.13
CA ASP A 122 3.96 11.30 -4.45
C ASP A 122 4.96 10.18 -4.74
N ILE A 123 4.68 8.96 -4.26
CA ILE A 123 5.44 7.76 -4.63
C ILE A 123 5.08 7.40 -6.07
N ALA A 124 3.78 7.29 -6.35
CA ALA A 124 3.25 7.14 -7.69
C ALA A 124 3.53 8.41 -8.51
N THR A 125 3.88 8.23 -9.79
CA THR A 125 3.93 9.36 -10.73
C THR A 125 2.51 9.91 -10.96
N PRO A 126 2.33 11.13 -11.50
CA PRO A 126 1.01 11.65 -11.81
C PRO A 126 0.16 10.70 -12.65
N GLU A 127 0.75 10.05 -13.66
CA GLU A 127 0.07 9.09 -14.53
C GLU A 127 -0.29 7.79 -13.79
N MET A 128 0.60 7.29 -12.92
CA MET A 128 0.29 6.14 -12.07
C MET A 128 -0.82 6.49 -11.07
N ALA A 129 -0.80 7.68 -10.48
CA ALA A 129 -1.80 8.13 -9.52
C ALA A 129 -3.19 8.24 -10.17
N GLU A 130 -3.29 8.81 -11.37
CA GLU A 130 -4.52 8.83 -12.16
C GLU A 130 -5.07 7.41 -12.36
N ARG A 131 -4.24 6.49 -12.84
CA ARG A 131 -4.63 5.10 -13.08
C ARG A 131 -4.99 4.36 -11.79
N LEU A 132 -4.29 4.60 -10.68
CA LEU A 132 -4.63 4.03 -9.38
C LEU A 132 -6.03 4.47 -8.95
N MET A 133 -6.36 5.75 -9.09
CA MET A 133 -7.69 6.28 -8.76
C MET A 133 -8.79 5.74 -9.68
N GLU A 134 -8.52 5.61 -10.99
CA GLU A 134 -9.48 5.09 -11.96
C GLU A 134 -9.76 3.59 -11.79
N ASN A 135 -8.75 2.81 -11.41
CA ASN A 135 -8.82 1.36 -11.40
C ASN A 135 -9.02 0.75 -10.01
N TYR A 136 -8.93 1.53 -8.92
CA TYR A 136 -9.12 0.96 -7.58
C TYR A 136 -10.58 0.48 -7.39
N PRO A 137 -10.79 -0.79 -7.01
CA PRO A 137 -12.13 -1.37 -6.99
C PRO A 137 -12.96 -0.86 -5.83
N LEU A 138 -14.06 -0.19 -6.16
CA LEU A 138 -15.12 0.18 -5.23
C LEU A 138 -16.22 -0.90 -5.21
N VAL A 139 -16.69 -1.24 -4.01
CA VAL A 139 -17.89 -2.06 -3.80
C VAL A 139 -19.03 -1.19 -3.26
N LYS A 140 -20.22 -1.79 -3.11
CA LYS A 140 -21.43 -1.10 -2.63
C LYS A 140 -21.22 -0.24 -1.37
N TYR A 141 -20.25 -0.60 -0.54
CA TYR A 141 -20.00 0.05 0.75
C TYR A 141 -18.61 0.70 0.83
N GLY A 142 -18.01 1.11 -0.31
CA GLY A 142 -16.74 1.83 -0.36
C GLY A 142 -15.59 1.05 -0.96
N ALA A 143 -14.36 1.49 -0.69
CA ALA A 143 -13.15 0.87 -1.23
C ALA A 143 -12.79 -0.40 -0.43
N ASN A 144 -12.65 -1.54 -1.11
CA ASN A 144 -12.23 -2.77 -0.44
C ASN A 144 -10.85 -2.61 0.18
N THR A 145 -10.62 -3.20 1.35
CA THR A 145 -9.28 -3.31 1.94
C THR A 145 -8.28 -3.92 0.96
N VAL A 146 -8.62 -5.06 0.36
CA VAL A 146 -7.82 -5.76 -0.64
C VAL A 146 -8.69 -6.25 -1.79
N TYR A 147 -8.10 -6.35 -2.98
CA TYR A 147 -8.76 -6.92 -4.14
C TYR A 147 -7.77 -7.65 -5.06
N PRO A 148 -8.14 -8.79 -5.68
CA PRO A 148 -9.33 -9.59 -5.40
C PRO A 148 -9.29 -10.17 -3.98
N GLN A 149 -10.48 -10.56 -3.48
CA GLN A 149 -10.60 -11.23 -2.20
C GLN A 149 -9.86 -12.57 -2.23
N LYS A 150 -9.06 -12.84 -1.19
CA LYS A 150 -8.45 -14.14 -0.94
C LYS A 150 -9.53 -15.22 -0.90
N ARG A 151 -9.32 -16.28 -1.68
CA ARG A 151 -10.11 -17.51 -1.65
C ARG A 151 -9.46 -18.54 -0.70
N GLY A 152 -10.14 -19.66 -0.47
CA GLY A 152 -9.66 -20.72 0.43
C GLY A 152 -10.24 -20.61 1.84
N LYS A 153 -9.47 -21.04 2.85
CA LYS A 153 -9.95 -21.25 4.22
C LYS A 153 -10.56 -20.00 4.86
N GLN A 154 -10.02 -18.82 4.53
CA GLN A 154 -10.45 -17.52 5.07
C GLN A 154 -11.38 -16.74 4.12
N PHE A 155 -11.95 -17.36 3.07
CA PHE A 155 -12.84 -16.65 2.15
C PHE A 155 -14.08 -16.07 2.85
N GLY A 156 -14.63 -16.77 3.84
CA GLY A 156 -15.79 -16.31 4.61
C GLY A 156 -15.47 -15.20 5.63
N ALA A 157 -14.19 -14.93 5.92
CA ALA A 157 -13.80 -13.98 6.95
C ALA A 157 -13.94 -12.54 6.42
N ILE A 158 -14.78 -11.73 7.07
CA ILE A 158 -15.07 -10.38 6.61
C ILE A 158 -13.89 -9.44 6.85
N TYR A 159 -13.30 -9.45 8.05
CA TYR A 159 -12.25 -8.53 8.55
C TYR A 159 -11.33 -7.85 7.51
N HIS A 160 -10.09 -8.32 7.26
CA HIS A 160 -9.18 -7.70 6.27
C HIS A 160 -9.47 -8.12 4.83
N ASN A 161 -10.08 -9.28 4.62
CA ASN A 161 -10.26 -9.81 3.27
C ASN A 161 -11.44 -9.16 2.53
N ARG A 162 -12.56 -8.94 3.21
CA ARG A 162 -13.82 -8.42 2.64
C ARG A 162 -14.32 -7.15 3.33
N GLY A 163 -13.48 -6.54 4.16
CA GLY A 163 -13.82 -5.35 4.90
C GLY A 163 -13.73 -4.11 4.03
N VAL A 164 -14.57 -3.14 4.37
CA VAL A 164 -14.33 -1.74 4.05
C VAL A 164 -14.11 -1.04 5.37
N TRP A 165 -12.91 -0.52 5.57
CA TRP A 165 -12.48 0.07 6.84
C TRP A 165 -12.38 1.58 6.65
N PRO A 166 -13.18 2.38 7.38
CA PRO A 166 -13.20 3.83 7.19
C PRO A 166 -11.81 4.48 7.25
N GLY A 167 -10.98 4.08 8.21
CA GLY A 167 -9.62 4.61 8.34
C GLY A 167 -8.66 4.19 7.22
N TRP A 168 -8.96 3.11 6.49
CA TRP A 168 -8.10 2.62 5.41
C TRP A 168 -8.53 3.17 4.07
N GLU A 169 -9.84 3.19 3.77
CA GLU A 169 -10.33 3.86 2.56
C GLU A 169 -10.13 5.37 2.61
N ALA A 170 -10.06 5.98 3.81
CA ALA A 170 -9.68 7.38 3.98
C ALA A 170 -8.29 7.69 3.39
N THR A 171 -7.35 6.74 3.36
CA THR A 171 -6.04 6.98 2.72
C THR A 171 -6.18 7.24 1.22
N LEU A 172 -7.05 6.48 0.54
CA LEU A 172 -7.36 6.68 -0.88
C LEU A 172 -8.18 7.95 -1.10
N MET A 173 -9.09 8.28 -0.19
CA MET A 173 -9.83 9.55 -0.22
C MET A 173 -8.89 10.76 -0.15
N GLU A 174 -7.97 10.76 0.81
CA GLU A 174 -6.97 11.84 0.98
C GLU A 174 -6.03 11.92 -0.21
N GLY A 175 -5.55 10.76 -0.71
CA GLY A 175 -4.77 10.69 -1.95
C GLY A 175 -5.52 11.30 -3.14
N ALA A 176 -6.79 10.93 -3.32
CA ALA A 176 -7.64 11.44 -4.39
C ALA A 176 -7.88 12.95 -4.27
N MET A 177 -8.14 13.45 -3.06
CA MET A 177 -8.26 14.89 -2.80
C MET A 177 -6.98 15.64 -3.17
N LYS A 178 -5.81 15.13 -2.76
CA LYS A 178 -4.52 15.73 -3.08
C LYS A 178 -4.25 15.76 -4.59
N ALA A 179 -4.61 14.69 -5.30
CA ALA A 179 -4.44 14.56 -6.75
C ALA A 179 -5.53 15.27 -7.58
N GLY A 180 -6.52 15.90 -6.94
CA GLY A 180 -7.59 16.65 -7.61
C GLY A 180 -8.79 15.82 -8.08
N ASN A 181 -8.85 14.53 -7.76
CA ASN A 181 -10.01 13.69 -8.03
C ASN A 181 -11.06 13.82 -6.92
N HIS A 182 -11.77 14.94 -6.93
CA HIS A 182 -12.80 15.25 -5.95
C HIS A 182 -14.02 14.31 -6.02
N GLU A 183 -14.27 13.68 -7.16
CA GLU A 183 -15.39 12.74 -7.34
C GLU A 183 -15.13 11.43 -6.58
N LEU A 184 -13.96 10.81 -6.76
CA LEU A 184 -13.57 9.61 -6.01
C LEU A 184 -13.55 9.89 -4.50
N ALA A 185 -13.00 11.05 -4.10
CA ALA A 185 -12.97 11.44 -2.71
C ALA A 185 -14.37 11.62 -2.10
N ASP A 186 -15.30 12.25 -2.83
CA ASP A 186 -16.68 12.42 -2.38
C ASP A 186 -17.41 11.07 -2.26
N GLU A 187 -17.20 10.14 -3.19
CA GLU A 187 -17.76 8.78 -3.12
C GLU A 187 -17.24 8.00 -1.89
N ILE A 188 -15.93 8.08 -1.60
CA ILE A 188 -15.38 7.43 -0.39
C ILE A 188 -15.86 8.14 0.87
N MET A 189 -15.96 9.47 0.88
CA MET A 189 -16.51 10.21 2.02
C MET A 189 -17.96 9.78 2.32
N LYS A 190 -18.80 9.60 1.30
CA LYS A 190 -20.17 9.08 1.46
C LYS A 190 -20.17 7.66 2.05
N SER A 191 -19.24 6.80 1.64
CA SER A 191 -19.06 5.47 2.23
C SER A 191 -18.79 5.56 3.73
N ILE A 192 -17.76 6.32 4.11
CA ILE A 192 -17.34 6.54 5.50
C ILE A 192 -18.51 7.08 6.35
N MET A 193 -19.18 8.13 5.86
CA MET A 193 -20.31 8.75 6.55
C MET A 193 -21.49 7.80 6.68
N SER A 194 -21.80 7.01 5.65
CA SER A 194 -22.87 6.02 5.71
C SER A 194 -22.57 4.91 6.72
N ALA A 195 -21.30 4.50 6.86
CA ALA A 195 -20.90 3.51 7.85
C ALA A 195 -21.02 4.08 9.28
N ALA A 196 -20.57 5.31 9.50
CA ALA A 196 -20.68 6.00 10.78
C ALA A 196 -22.15 6.18 11.22
N ALA A 197 -23.03 6.60 10.30
CA ALA A 197 -24.44 6.83 10.59
C ALA A 197 -25.24 5.56 10.94
N ARG A 198 -24.76 4.37 10.53
CA ARG A 198 -25.41 3.08 10.80
C ARG A 198 -24.88 2.37 12.06
N ASN A 199 -23.81 2.88 12.66
CA ASN A 199 -23.21 2.35 13.90
C ASN A 199 -23.68 3.10 15.16
N LEU A 200 -24.70 3.98 15.03
CA LEU A 200 -25.45 4.59 16.13
C LEU A 200 -26.74 3.81 16.38
#